data_AF-A0A927JJV7-F1
#
_entry.id   AF-A0A927JJV7-F1
#
_cell.length_a   1.000
_cell.length_b   1.000
_cell.length_c   1.000
_cell.angle_alpha   90.00
_cell.angle_beta   90.00
_cell.angle_gamma   90.00
#
_symmetry.space_group_name_H-M   'P 1'
#
loop_
_entity.id
_entity.type
_entity.pdbx_description
1 polymer ?
#
loop_
_entity_poly.entity_id
_entity_poly.type
_entity_poly.pdbx_seq_one_letter_code
_entity_poly.pdbx_strand_id
1 'polypeptide(L)' 'MRNDDAWFVRSPFGYSFRPVRWPGWLLMAGYVATVMLLTWLPARLDVLRGALIVIATIAVVIVTTRTARHG' A
#
# COMPACT_ATOMS: atom_id res chain seq x y z
N MET A 1 12.75 21.73 12.06
CA MET A 1 11.57 20.84 12.15
C MET A 1 11.99 19.47 11.64
N ARG A 2 12.11 18.50 12.55
CA ARG A 2 12.65 17.17 12.28
C ARG A 2 11.53 16.29 11.73
N ASN A 3 11.40 16.26 10.41
CA ASN A 3 10.43 15.43 9.67
C ASN A 3 10.89 13.95 9.66
N ASP A 4 10.92 13.32 10.83
CA ASP A 4 11.26 11.90 10.98
C ASP A 4 10.02 10.98 10.82
N ASP A 5 8.84 11.54 10.56
CA ASP A 5 7.56 10.79 10.57
C ASP A 5 7.15 10.13 9.26
N ALA A 6 8.03 10.13 8.26
CA ALA A 6 7.75 9.51 6.98
C ALA A 6 7.72 7.97 7.09
N TRP A 7 6.62 7.37 6.66
CA TRP A 7 6.47 5.91 6.63
C TRP A 7 7.14 5.31 5.39
N PHE A 8 7.23 6.12 4.33
CA PHE A 8 7.83 5.75 3.05
C PHE A 8 8.84 6.80 2.60
N VAL A 9 9.87 6.35 1.89
CA VAL A 9 10.81 7.22 1.19
C VAL A 9 10.66 7.02 -0.30
N ARG A 10 10.52 8.12 -1.02
CA ARG A 10 10.52 8.13 -2.49
C ARG A 10 11.96 7.98 -2.99
N SER A 11 12.20 7.02 -3.86
CA SER A 11 13.50 6.88 -4.53
C SER A 11 13.79 8.14 -5.36
N PRO A 12 15.05 8.61 -5.43
CA PRO A 12 15.43 9.77 -6.25
C PRO A 12 15.10 9.59 -7.75
N PHE A 13 14.93 8.36 -8.22
CA PHE A 13 14.50 8.06 -9.59
C PHE A 13 12.97 8.05 -9.79
N GLY A 14 12.20 8.48 -8.79
CA GLY A 14 10.77 8.81 -8.91
C GLY A 14 9.78 7.64 -9.01
N TYR A 15 10.24 6.41 -9.28
CA TYR A 15 9.40 5.25 -9.59
C TYR A 15 9.14 4.27 -8.44
N SER A 16 9.75 4.45 -7.26
CA SER A 16 9.60 3.48 -6.17
C SER A 16 9.49 4.15 -4.82
N PHE A 17 8.52 3.69 -4.02
CA PHE A 17 8.37 4.04 -2.62
C PHE A 17 8.80 2.84 -1.79
N ARG A 18 9.78 3.01 -0.90
CA ARG A 18 10.20 1.96 0.03
C ARG A 18 9.68 2.26 1.44
N PRO A 19 9.10 1.27 2.15
CA PRO A 19 8.74 1.44 3.54
C PRO A 19 10.02 1.60 4.36
N VAL A 20 10.14 2.71 5.08
CA VAL A 20 11.31 3.00 5.93
C VAL A 20 10.98 2.80 7.41
N ARG A 21 9.69 2.79 7.75
CA ARG A 21 9.19 2.71 9.13
C ARG A 21 8.17 1.59 9.28
N TRP A 22 8.06 1.06 10.51
CA TRP A 22 7.15 -0.05 10.86
C TRP A 22 5.72 0.14 10.32
N PRO A 23 5.08 1.31 10.44
CA PRO A 23 3.75 1.52 9.86
C PRO A 23 3.64 1.28 8.35
N GLY A 24 4.70 1.58 7.58
CA GLY A 24 4.73 1.31 6.14
C GLY A 24 4.80 -0.20 5.82
N TRP A 25 5.51 -0.96 6.66
CA TRP A 25 5.53 -2.42 6.59
C TRP A 25 4.19 -3.05 6.96
N LEU A 26 3.51 -2.53 8.00
CA LEU A 26 2.16 -2.94 8.37
C LEU A 26 1.16 -2.73 7.23
N LEU A 27 1.24 -1.59 6.55
CA LEU A 27 0.39 -1.31 5.38
C LEU A 27 0.62 -2.33 4.26
N MET A 28 1.87 -2.61 3.94
CA MET A 28 2.23 -3.58 2.89
C MET A 28 1.83 -5.00 3.27
N ALA A 29 2.09 -5.41 4.52
CA ALA A 29 1.67 -6.71 5.02
C ALA A 29 0.13 -6.86 5.01
N GLY A 30 -0.60 -5.82 5.41
CA GLY A 30 -2.06 -5.78 5.36
C GLY A 30 -2.61 -5.87 3.93
N TYR A 31 -1.97 -5.21 2.97
CA TYR A 31 -2.31 -5.32 1.55
C TYR A 31 -2.08 -6.73 1.01
N VAL A 32 -0.91 -7.32 1.28
CA VAL A 32 -0.60 -8.70 0.86
C VAL A 32 -1.57 -9.69 1.49
N ALA A 33 -1.86 -9.56 2.79
CA ALA A 33 -2.83 -10.41 3.48
C ALA A 33 -4.25 -10.27 2.89
N THR A 34 -4.65 -9.06 2.53
CA THR A 34 -5.96 -8.79 1.90
C THR A 34 -6.04 -9.42 0.52
N VAL A 35 -5.03 -9.23 -0.33
CA VAL A 35 -4.95 -9.85 -1.67
C VAL A 35 -4.93 -11.37 -1.56
N MET A 36 -4.16 -11.91 -0.61
CA MET A 36 -4.08 -13.34 -0.35
C MET A 36 -5.43 -13.87 0.11
N LEU A 37 -6.11 -13.24 1.07
CA LEU A 37 -7.46 -13.61 1.51
C LEU A 37 -8.47 -13.56 0.35
N LEU A 38 -8.37 -12.54 -0.49
CA LEU A 38 -9.19 -12.40 -1.71
C LEU A 38 -8.95 -13.54 -2.70
N THR A 39 -7.77 -14.17 -2.71
CA THR A 39 -7.51 -15.34 -3.57
C THR A 39 -8.24 -16.60 -3.17
N TRP A 40 -8.70 -16.69 -1.92
CA TRP A 40 -9.52 -17.80 -1.42
C TRP A 40 -11.02 -17.60 -1.67
N LEU A 41 -11.45 -16.45 -2.21
CA LEU A 41 -12.86 -16.23 -2.52
C LEU A 41 -13.32 -17.09 -3.72
N PRO A 42 -14.55 -17.62 -3.69
CA PRO A 42 -15.10 -18.38 -4.80
C PRO A 42 -15.31 -17.50 -6.04
N ALA A 43 -15.07 -18.07 -7.23
CA ALA A 43 -15.10 -17.37 -8.53
C ALA A 43 -16.40 -16.59 -8.82
N ARG A 44 -17.52 -16.99 -8.22
CA ARG A 44 -18.79 -16.24 -8.28
C ARG A 44 -18.71 -14.79 -7.77
N LEU A 45 -17.64 -14.45 -7.04
CA LEU A 45 -17.37 -13.12 -6.49
C LEU A 45 -16.23 -12.40 -7.21
N ASP A 46 -15.82 -12.83 -8.42
CA ASP A 46 -14.67 -12.24 -9.14
C ASP A 46 -14.80 -10.74 -9.37
N VAL A 47 -16.00 -10.23 -9.66
CA VAL A 47 -16.26 -8.79 -9.82
C VAL A 47 -16.04 -8.04 -8.50
N LEU A 48 -16.57 -8.58 -7.39
CA LEU A 48 -16.38 -7.99 -6.06
C LEU A 48 -14.92 -8.07 -5.64
N ARG A 49 -14.25 -9.18 -5.95
CA ARG A 49 -12.82 -9.41 -5.68
C ARG A 49 -11.96 -8.39 -6.43
N GLY A 50 -12.23 -8.18 -7.72
CA GLY A 50 -11.57 -7.15 -8.54
C GLY A 50 -11.78 -5.75 -7.97
N ALA A 51 -13.02 -5.40 -7.60
CA ALA A 51 -13.33 -4.10 -7.00
C ALA A 51 -12.58 -3.88 -5.68
N LEU A 52 -12.52 -4.88 -4.79
CA LEU A 52 -11.80 -4.80 -3.53
C LEU A 52 -10.29 -4.65 -3.71
N ILE A 53 -9.69 -5.34 -4.70
CA ILE A 53 -8.26 -5.18 -5.02
C ILE A 53 -7.98 -3.76 -5.51
N VAL A 54 -8.83 -3.20 -6.38
CA VAL A 54 -8.66 -1.83 -6.88
C VAL A 54 -8.79 -0.82 -5.75
N ILE A 55 -9.80 -0.95 -4.88
CA ILE A 55 -9.98 -0.07 -3.72
C ILE A 55 -8.78 -0.16 -2.77
N ALA A 56 -8.32 -1.38 -2.46
CA ALA A 56 -7.14 -1.59 -1.62
C ALA A 56 -5.87 -0.99 -2.24
N THR A 57 -5.70 -1.11 -3.56
CA THR A 57 -4.57 -0.53 -4.31
C THR A 57 -4.62 0.99 -4.24
N ILE A 58 -5.77 1.61 -4.48
CA ILE A 58 -5.95 3.07 -4.39
C ILE A 58 -5.66 3.56 -2.97
N ALA A 59 -6.17 2.87 -1.95
CA ALA A 59 -5.90 3.20 -0.55
C ALA A 59 -4.40 3.14 -0.23
N VAL A 60 -3.70 2.09 -0.67
CA VAL A 60 -2.25 1.97 -0.53
C VAL A 60 -1.56 3.14 -1.24
N VAL A 61 -1.89 3.44 -2.48
CA VAL A 61 -1.28 4.56 -3.24
C VAL A 61 -1.50 5.90 -2.53
N ILE A 62 -2.71 6.17 -2.02
CA ILE A 62 -3.01 7.41 -1.29
C ILE A 62 -2.21 7.49 0.01
N VAL A 63 -2.16 6.41 0.79
CA VAL A 63 -1.39 6.41 2.05
C VAL A 63 0.09 6.57 1.76
N THR A 64 0.61 5.86 0.75
CA THR A 64 2.02 5.91 0.35
C THR A 64 2.39 7.32 -0.10
N THR A 65 1.56 7.99 -0.91
CA THR A 65 1.83 9.37 -1.35
C THR A 65 1.70 10.41 -0.23
N ARG A 66 0.74 10.25 0.69
CA ARG A 66 0.57 11.16 1.83
C ARG A 66 1.63 11.03 2.92
N THR A 67 2.19 9.84 3.10
CA THR A 67 3.22 9.56 4.11
C THR A 67 4.62 9.40 3.52
N ALA A 68 4.77 9.58 2.20
CA ALA A 68 6.05 9.65 1.55
C ALA A 68 6.70 11.00 1.79
N ARG A 69 7.96 10.99 2.23
CA ARG A 69 8.80 12.18 2.17
C ARG A 69 9.22 12.39 0.71
N HIS A 70 8.89 13.54 0.15
CA HIS A 70 9.57 14.05 -1.03
C HIS A 70 10.97 14.46 -0.56
N GLY A 71 11.97 13.66 -0.95
CA GLY A 71 13.38 14.00 -0.78
C GLY A 71 13.78 15.10 -1.75
#